data_AF-A0A9D1DCZ5-F1
#
_entry.id   AF-A0A9D1DCZ5-F1
#
_cell.length_a   1.000
_cell.length_b   1.000
_cell.length_c   1.000
_cell.angle_alpha   90.00
_cell.angle_beta   90.00
_cell.angle_gamma   90.00
#
_symmetry.space_group_name_H-M   'P 1'
#
loop_
_entity.id
_entity.type
_entity.pdbx_description
1 polymer ?
#
loop_
_entity_poly.entity_id
_entity_poly.type
_entity_poly.pdbx_seq_one_letter_code
_entity_poly.pdbx_strand_id
1 'polypeptide(L)'
;MIHWLFSLLAGALSGTVAAMGLGGGFVLFLYLTLFTGLDFLQCQIINLLFFLPCALLAVWRYRKEKLLDFSILLPMMLFGSAGVILGRLAAAWMGTQWVKWCFGAILIPLGLKELFHKKQSQDKGKK
;
A
#
# COMPACT_ATOMS: atom_id res chain seq x y z
N MET A 1 11.91 5.30 24.03
CA MET A 1 10.50 5.76 24.07
C MET A 1 10.11 6.60 22.86
N ILE A 2 10.89 7.61 22.44
CA ILE A 2 10.59 8.45 21.26
C ILE A 2 10.36 7.64 19.96
N HIS A 3 11.13 6.57 19.73
CA HIS A 3 11.07 5.79 18.48
C HIS A 3 9.71 5.11 18.24
N TRP A 4 9.02 4.68 19.30
CA TRP A 4 7.68 4.09 19.20
C TRP A 4 6.62 5.12 18.84
N LEU A 5 6.77 6.35 19.33
CA LEU A 5 5.85 7.45 19.06
C LEU A 5 5.91 7.86 17.58
N PHE A 6 7.12 7.94 17.00
CA PHE A 6 7.30 8.20 15.57
C PHE A 6 6.73 7.09 14.70
N SER A 7 6.91 5.82 15.07
CA SER A 7 6.30 4.69 14.36
C SER A 7 4.77 4.72 14.40
N LEU A 8 4.19 5.13 15.53
CA LEU A 8 2.74 5.27 15.70
C LEU A 8 2.19 6.43 14.86
N LEU A 9 2.92 7.55 14.81
CA LEU A 9 2.58 8.70 13.97
C LEU A 9 2.70 8.39 12.47
N ALA A 10 3.76 7.69 12.06
CA ALA A 10 3.96 7.22 10.69
C ALA A 10 2.88 6.21 10.27
N GLY A 11 2.48 5.32 11.18
CA GLY A 11 1.35 4.40 10.99
C GLY A 11 0.02 5.14 10.83
N ALA A 12 -0.24 6.15 11.68
CA ALA A 12 -1.45 6.97 11.59
C ALA A 12 -1.52 7.75 10.27
N LEU A 13 -0.45 8.44 9.90
CA LEU A 13 -0.35 9.20 8.65
C LEU A 13 -0.48 8.29 7.43
N SER A 14 0.20 7.14 7.43
CA SER A 14 0.05 6.10 6.41
C SER A 14 -1.41 5.65 6.30
N GLY A 15 -2.08 5.41 7.43
CA GLY A 15 -3.49 5.03 7.46
C GLY A 15 -4.40 6.09 6.85
N THR A 16 -4.15 7.37 7.14
CA THR A 16 -4.90 8.49 6.54
C THR A 16 -4.66 8.57 5.04
N VAL A 17 -3.41 8.47 4.59
CA VAL A 17 -3.08 8.49 3.15
C VAL A 17 -3.65 7.25 2.44
N ALA A 18 -3.70 6.10 3.09
CA ALA A 18 -4.38 4.91 2.60
C ALA A 18 -5.89 5.16 2.42
N ALA A 19 -6.53 5.80 3.41
CA ALA A 19 -7.95 6.15 3.32
C ALA A 19 -8.25 7.19 2.23
N MET A 20 -7.28 8.02 1.85
CA MET A 20 -7.38 8.98 0.75
C MET A 20 -7.18 8.36 -0.65
N GLY A 21 -6.86 7.06 -0.73
CA GLY A 21 -6.67 6.36 -2.00
C GLY A 21 -5.30 6.57 -2.67
N LEU A 22 -4.39 7.30 -2.03
CA LEU A 22 -3.03 7.58 -2.53
C LEU A 22 -2.05 6.43 -2.31
N GLY A 23 -2.47 5.35 -1.64
CA GLY A 23 -1.62 4.19 -1.36
C GLY A 23 -0.76 4.37 -0.11
N GLY A 24 -1.37 4.42 1.08
CA GLY A 24 -0.63 4.61 2.34
C GLY A 24 0.42 3.54 2.63
N GLY A 25 0.24 2.31 2.16
CA GLY A 25 1.28 1.29 2.25
C GLY A 25 2.57 1.67 1.53
N PHE A 26 2.48 2.39 0.42
CA PHE A 26 3.66 2.87 -0.28
C PHE A 26 4.43 3.93 0.55
N VAL A 27 3.71 4.82 1.25
CA VAL A 27 4.31 5.81 2.17
C VAL A 27 4.97 5.14 3.37
N LEU A 28 4.29 4.17 3.99
CA LEU A 28 4.87 3.43 5.11
C LEU A 28 6.10 2.64 4.69
N PHE A 29 6.05 2.01 3.52
CA PHE A 29 7.19 1.30 2.96
C PHE A 29 8.41 2.22 2.79
N LEU A 30 8.23 3.39 2.16
CA LEU A 30 9.29 4.39 1.99
C LEU A 30 9.84 4.87 3.33
N TYR A 31 8.97 5.12 4.32
CA TYR A 31 9.39 5.52 5.66
C TYR A 31 10.30 4.47 6.30
N LEU A 32 9.93 3.19 6.25
CA LEU A 32 10.76 2.12 6.78
C LEU A 32 12.09 2.00 6.02
N THR A 33 12.06 2.02 4.70
CA THR A 33 13.29 1.86 3.90
C THR A 33 14.28 3.02 4.10
N LEU A 34 13.81 4.26 4.25
CA LEU A 34 14.68 5.44 4.39
C LEU A 34 15.09 5.74 5.84
N PHE A 35 14.21 5.53 6.82
CA PHE A 35 14.45 5.96 8.21
C PHE A 35 14.88 4.84 9.14
N THR A 36 14.47 3.58 8.92
CA THR A 36 14.79 2.48 9.84
C THR A 36 15.88 1.55 9.33
N GLY A 37 16.36 1.74 8.09
CA GLY A 37 17.47 0.97 7.51
C GLY A 37 17.19 -0.54 7.41
N LEU A 38 15.92 -0.94 7.52
CA LEU A 38 15.49 -2.33 7.48
C LEU A 38 15.70 -2.92 6.08
N ASP A 39 15.92 -4.24 6.01
CA ASP A 39 16.02 -4.89 4.71
C ASP A 39 14.70 -4.78 3.93
N PHE A 40 14.79 -4.72 2.60
CA PHE A 40 13.64 -4.49 1.73
C PHE A 40 12.54 -5.54 1.91
N LEU A 41 12.92 -6.79 2.17
CA LEU A 41 11.97 -7.86 2.48
C LEU A 41 11.25 -7.59 3.82
N GLN A 42 11.98 -7.13 4.84
CA GLN A 42 11.41 -6.80 6.14
C GLN A 42 10.43 -5.62 6.02
N CYS A 43 10.78 -4.57 5.27
CA CYS A 43 9.89 -3.44 5.01
C CYS A 43 8.58 -3.90 4.36
N GLN A 44 8.65 -4.81 3.39
CA GLN A 44 7.46 -5.33 2.70
C GLN A 44 6.56 -6.16 3.62
N ILE A 45 7.15 -7.02 4.46
CA ILE A 45 6.38 -7.82 5.43
C ILE A 45 5.70 -6.91 6.45
N ILE A 46 6.40 -5.92 6.99
CA ILE A 46 5.82 -4.98 7.96
C ILE A 46 4.69 -4.19 7.31
N ASN A 47 4.85 -3.80 6.03
CA ASN A 47 3.81 -3.13 5.28
C ASN A 47 2.56 -4.00 5.08
N LEU A 48 2.73 -5.27 4.75
CA LEU A 48 1.62 -6.22 4.60
C LEU A 48 0.89 -6.44 5.94
N LEU A 49 1.66 -6.55 7.03
CA LEU A 49 1.11 -6.68 8.38
C LEU A 49 0.30 -5.44 8.78
N PHE A 50 0.74 -4.24 8.36
CA PHE A 50 -0.02 -2.99 8.54
C PHE A 50 -1.32 -2.98 7.73
N PHE A 51 -1.33 -3.54 6.52
CA PHE A 51 -2.55 -3.64 5.72
C PHE A 51 -3.57 -4.62 6.28
N LEU A 52 -3.16 -5.65 7.02
CA LEU A 52 -4.05 -6.70 7.52
C LEU A 52 -5.22 -6.16 8.38
N PRO A 53 -5.00 -5.32 9.42
CA PRO A 53 -6.09 -4.71 10.18
C PRO A 53 -6.92 -3.73 9.34
N CYS A 54 -6.29 -2.97 8.43
CA CYS A 54 -7.00 -2.04 7.53
C CYS A 54 -7.95 -2.80 6.58
N ALA A 55 -7.48 -3.90 6.00
CA ALA A 55 -8.27 -4.76 5.12
C ALA A 55 -9.43 -5.41 5.89
N LEU A 56 -9.21 -5.86 7.12
CA LEU A 56 -10.27 -6.41 7.97
C LEU A 56 -11.36 -5.37 8.26
N LEU A 57 -10.97 -4.14 8.63
CA LEU A 57 -11.91 -3.05 8.85
C LEU A 57 -12.65 -2.65 7.58
N ALA A 58 -11.97 -2.64 6.43
CA ALA A 58 -12.58 -2.36 5.14
C ALA A 58 -13.63 -3.43 4.81
N VAL A 59 -13.28 -4.72 4.84
CA VAL A 59 -14.22 -5.81 4.57
C VAL A 59 -15.40 -5.78 5.53
N TRP A 60 -15.18 -5.51 6.82
CA TRP A 60 -16.26 -5.39 7.80
C TRP A 60 -17.22 -4.24 7.46
N ARG A 61 -16.69 -3.07 7.08
CA ARG A 61 -17.50 -1.92 6.64
C ARG A 61 -18.27 -2.25 5.37
N TYR A 62 -17.60 -2.76 4.33
CA TYR A 62 -18.21 -3.09 3.04
C TYR A 62 -19.29 -4.18 3.17
N ARG A 63 -19.10 -5.15 4.07
CA ARG A 63 -20.11 -6.16 4.39
C ARG A 63 -21.37 -5.54 4.99
N LYS A 64 -21.23 -4.54 5.87
CA LYS A 64 -22.37 -3.83 6.46
C LYS A 64 -23.15 -3.02 5.42
N GLU A 65 -22.46 -2.42 4.46
CA GLU A 65 -23.05 -1.63 3.37
C GLU A 65 -23.69 -2.49 2.25
N LYS A 66 -23.61 -3.83 2.32
CA LYS A 66 -24.09 -4.78 1.29
C LYS A 66 -23.48 -4.57 -0.11
N LEU A 67 -22.39 -3.84 -0.24
CA LEU A 67 -21.68 -3.57 -1.49
C LEU A 67 -20.75 -4.74 -1.92
N LEU A 68 -20.92 -5.93 -1.34
CA LEU A 68 -20.09 -7.10 -1.62
C LEU A 68 -20.83 -8.08 -2.53
N ASP A 69 -20.60 -7.95 -3.83
CA ASP A 69 -21.03 -8.93 -4.82
C ASP A 69 -20.09 -10.13 -4.81
N PHE A 70 -20.50 -11.21 -4.13
CA PHE A 70 -19.71 -12.44 -4.02
C PHE A 70 -19.36 -13.06 -5.38
N SER A 71 -20.19 -12.82 -6.41
CA SER A 71 -19.94 -13.27 -7.80
C SER A 71 -18.73 -12.60 -8.45
N ILE A 72 -18.39 -11.37 -8.04
CA ILE A 72 -17.23 -10.63 -8.55
C ILE A 72 -16.05 -10.80 -7.57
N LEU A 73 -16.35 -10.85 -6.28
CA LEU A 73 -15.34 -11.03 -5.23
C LEU A 73 -14.55 -12.33 -5.40
N LEU A 74 -15.23 -13.44 -5.73
CA LEU A 74 -14.61 -14.76 -5.87
C LEU A 74 -13.58 -14.82 -7.02
N PRO A 75 -13.91 -14.43 -8.28
CA PRO A 75 -12.90 -14.37 -9.34
C PRO A 75 -11.81 -13.35 -9.03
N MET A 76 -12.12 -12.22 -8.39
CA MET A 76 -11.11 -11.22 -8.04
C MET A 76 -10.12 -11.74 -6.98
N MET A 77 -10.58 -12.52 -6.00
CA MET A 77 -9.72 -13.21 -5.03
C MET A 77 -8.86 -14.30 -5.70
N LEU A 78 -9.42 -15.07 -6.62
CA LEU A 78 -8.69 -16.11 -7.36
C LEU A 78 -7.61 -15.51 -8.27
N PHE A 79 -7.97 -14.53 -9.11
CA PHE A 79 -6.99 -13.85 -9.96
C PHE A 79 -5.97 -13.05 -9.14
N GLY A 80 -6.39 -12.43 -8.04
CA GLY A 80 -5.50 -11.71 -7.13
C GLY A 80 -4.49 -12.64 -6.46
N SER A 81 -4.94 -13.75 -5.88
CA SER A 81 -4.05 -14.75 -5.27
C SER A 81 -3.12 -15.40 -6.29
N ALA A 82 -3.61 -15.77 -7.47
CA ALA A 82 -2.78 -16.26 -8.56
C ALA A 82 -1.71 -15.23 -8.98
N GLY A 83 -2.09 -13.96 -9.11
CA GLY A 83 -1.18 -12.87 -9.43
C GLY A 83 -0.09 -12.67 -8.36
N VAL A 84 -0.45 -12.77 -7.07
CA VAL A 84 0.52 -12.69 -5.95
C VAL A 84 1.50 -13.87 -5.99
N ILE A 85 1.02 -15.09 -6.26
CA ILE A 85 1.89 -16.27 -6.36
C ILE A 85 2.87 -16.13 -7.53
N LEU A 86 2.38 -15.74 -8.70
CA LEU A 86 3.21 -15.50 -9.88
C LEU A 86 4.21 -14.36 -9.64
N GLY A 87 3.77 -13.26 -9.03
CA GLY A 87 4.63 -12.13 -8.67
C GLY A 87 5.72 -12.51 -7.67
N ARG A 88 5.37 -13.31 -6.65
CA ARG A 88 6.35 -13.85 -5.70
C ARG A 88 7.36 -14.77 -6.39
N LEU A 89 6.92 -15.63 -7.30
CA LEU A 89 7.82 -16.53 -8.03
C LEU A 89 8.78 -15.76 -8.93
N ALA A 90 8.26 -14.78 -9.67
CA ALA A 90 9.07 -13.87 -10.48
C ALA A 90 10.07 -13.08 -9.63
N ALA A 91 9.65 -12.55 -8.48
CA ALA A 91 10.52 -11.85 -7.55
C ALA A 91 11.62 -12.76 -6.97
N ALA A 92 11.31 -14.03 -6.70
CA ALA A 92 12.29 -15.01 -6.24
C ALA A 92 13.35 -15.35 -7.30
N TRP A 93 12.97 -15.33 -8.59
CA TRP A 93 13.90 -15.58 -9.70
C TRP A 93 14.81 -14.38 -10.00
N MET A 94 14.28 -13.16 -9.87
CA MET A 94 15.03 -11.92 -10.18
C MET A 94 15.98 -11.50 -9.04
N GLY A 95 15.71 -11.91 -7.80
CA GLY A 95 16.48 -11.52 -6.63
C GLY A 95 16.19 -10.09 -6.15
N THR A 96 16.48 -9.83 -4.87
CA THR A 96 16.08 -8.61 -4.15
C THR A 96 16.62 -7.32 -4.78
N GLN A 97 17.78 -7.38 -5.43
CA GLN A 97 18.42 -6.23 -6.10
C GLN A 97 17.56 -5.70 -7.26
N TRP A 98 17.03 -6.59 -8.09
CA TRP A 98 16.20 -6.21 -9.24
C TRP A 98 14.84 -5.68 -8.81
N VAL A 99 14.23 -6.28 -7.78
CA VAL A 99 12.96 -5.80 -7.22
C VAL A 99 13.09 -4.37 -6.67
N LYS A 100 14.20 -4.07 -5.98
CA LYS A 100 14.53 -2.72 -5.52
C LYS A 100 14.59 -1.72 -6.69
N TRP A 101 15.29 -2.09 -7.76
CA TRP A 101 15.41 -1.25 -8.97
C TRP A 101 14.07 -1.02 -9.67
N CYS A 102 13.29 -2.08 -9.90
CA CYS A 102 11.96 -1.99 -10.50
C CYS A 102 11.03 -1.13 -9.66
N PHE A 103 11.04 -1.33 -8.34
CA PHE A 103 10.25 -0.52 -7.42
C PHE A 103 10.64 0.95 -7.51
N GLY A 104 11.93 1.28 -7.44
CA GLY A 104 12.46 2.63 -7.62
C GLY A 104 12.10 3.27 -8.97
N ALA A 105 12.14 2.49 -10.04
CA ALA A 105 11.81 2.93 -11.39
C ALA A 105 10.31 3.27 -11.55
N ILE A 106 9.42 2.57 -10.84
CA ILE A 106 7.98 2.92 -10.78
C ILE A 106 7.77 4.15 -9.86
N LEU A 107 8.56 4.21 -8.80
CA LEU A 107 8.51 5.22 -7.76
C LEU A 107 8.80 6.63 -8.24
N ILE A 108 9.88 6.81 -8.99
CA ILE A 108 10.36 8.11 -9.44
C ILE A 108 9.30 8.81 -10.32
N PRO A 109 8.74 8.17 -11.37
CA PRO A 109 7.66 8.74 -12.16
C PRO A 109 6.40 9.02 -11.35
N LEU A 110 6.03 8.15 -10.41
CA LEU A 110 4.86 8.34 -9.56
C LEU A 110 5.03 9.56 -8.65
N GLY A 111 6.19 9.69 -8.01
CA GLY A 111 6.54 10.82 -7.16
C GLY A 111 6.65 12.13 -7.94
N LEU A 112 7.26 12.10 -9.13
CA LEU A 112 7.29 13.25 -10.05
C LEU A 112 5.87 13.66 -10.46
N LYS A 113 5.03 12.70 -10.84
CA LYS A 113 3.65 12.96 -11.22
C LYS A 113 2.89 13.61 -10.07
N GLU A 114 3.08 13.14 -8.83
CA GLU A 114 2.41 13.69 -7.64
C GLU A 114 2.93 15.09 -7.26
N LEU A 115 4.24 15.33 -7.39
CA LEU A 115 4.87 16.65 -7.13
C LEU A 115 4.48 17.71 -8.16
N PHE A 116 4.37 17.32 -9.43
CA PHE A 116 4.05 18.22 -10.54
C PHE A 116 2.57 18.24 -10.91
N HIS A 117 1.73 17.34 -10.37
CA HIS A 117 0.28 17.46 -10.48
C HIS A 117 -0.19 18.66 -9.67
N LYS A 118 -0.44 19.76 -10.39
CA LYS A 118 -1.16 20.92 -9.88
C LYS A 118 -2.50 20.42 -9.34
N LYS A 119 -2.71 20.58 -8.03
CA LYS A 119 -3.91 20.24 -7.27
C LYS A 119 -5.17 20.59 -8.09
N GLN A 120 -5.79 19.60 -8.73
CA GLN A 120 -7.19 19.75 -9.08
C GLN A 120 -7.92 19.79 -7.76
N SER A 121 -8.42 20.97 -7.38
CA SER A 121 -9.42 21.10 -6.35
C SER A 121 -10.51 20.08 -6.61
N GLN A 122 -10.53 19.02 -5.80
CA GLN A 122 -11.74 18.26 -5.50
C GLN A 122 -12.67 19.20 -4.73
N ASP A 123 -13.19 20.20 -5.42
CA ASP A 123 -14.49 20.78 -5.11
C ASP A 123 -15.52 19.96 -5.88
N LYS A 124 -16.06 18.95 -5.20
CA LYS A 124 -17.44 18.55 -5.44
C LYS A 124 -18.16 18.51 -4.10
N GLY A 125 -18.37 19.71 -3.55
CA GLY A 125 -19.56 19.95 -2.78
C GLY A 125 -20.82 19.80 -3.66
N LYS A 126 -21.83 19.12 -3.13
CA LYS A 126 -23.27 19.29 -3.40
C LYS A 126 -23.79 19.12 -4.84
N LYS A 127 -24.55 18.05 -5.06
CA LYS A 127 -26.02 18.11 -5.01
C LYS A 127 -26.60 16.70 -4.88
#